data_AF-A0A1F7GFL8-F1
#
_entry.id   AF-A0A1F7GFL8-F1
#
_cell.length_a   1.000
_cell.length_b   1.000
_cell.length_c   1.000
_cell.angle_alpha   90.00
_cell.angle_beta   90.00
_cell.angle_gamma   90.00
#
_symmetry.space_group_name_H-M   'P 1'
#
loop_
_entity.id
_entity.type
_entity.pdbx_description
1 polymer ?
#
loop_
_entity_poly.entity_id
_entity_poly.type
_entity_poly.pdbx_seq_one_letter_code
_entity_poly.pdbx_strand_id
1 'polypeptide(L)'
;MKRNILSLLTLLIFLGVLDSSYLTYEHYANFIPPCPTHAWLSLLIDCGKVLRSQYSLLFGIPVALIGLIHYSLFFINTILALFTKKKIFTYLIVIQSIAGAFASSYFMYVQFFIIGSICLYCTLSAIISFIIFALTAIFLRREKKELILLGFALFYQRMVKPILFLVDPEIIHETMLATGEIIAKIPILNRLVRRIAQVKDLFLKQKIAGITFENPVGLAAGFDYLAKLPNVSPIVGFGFQSIGTITNKPYEGNLKPRLGRLPKSQSLMVNKGFKNPGAEEIIRKLRNKTFQTPIGISIGKTNSTKINTQKEGIRDIIETFKKFERSKVKHSYYELNISCPNLFGSVTFYPPKNLRDLLTVVEKLKIKKPIFIKMPIEKTDKEFLEMLGVIAKFNIAGVIIGNLQKNRRDPALVRSEVAKFHEGNFSGKPTFKRSNELIKLAYKKYSKRLVIIGCGGIFSAEDAYAKIKLGASLVQLITGMIFQGPQLIAQINYGLIERLEKDGFTHISQAVGVET
;
A
#
# COMPACT_ATOMS: atom_id res chain seq x y z
N MET A 1 9.26 16.61 19.37
CA MET A 1 10.43 16.20 18.55
C MET A 1 10.48 16.87 17.17
N LYS A 2 9.53 16.65 16.26
CA LYS A 2 9.57 17.22 14.88
C LYS A 2 9.68 18.75 14.83
N ARG A 3 8.93 19.47 15.67
CA ARG A 3 8.98 20.94 15.76
C ARG A 3 10.39 21.45 16.11
N ASN A 4 11.04 20.83 17.10
CA ASN A 4 12.39 21.20 17.54
C ASN A 4 13.42 21.01 16.41
N ILE A 5 13.30 19.92 15.64
CA ILE A 5 14.18 19.69 14.48
C ILE A 5 13.95 20.74 13.40
N LEU A 6 12.70 21.08 13.09
CA LEU A 6 12.40 22.14 12.11
C LEU A 6 12.93 23.51 12.59
N SER A 7 12.88 23.81 13.89
CA SER A 7 13.48 25.01 14.46
C SER A 7 15.01 25.02 14.32
N LEU A 8 15.68 23.90 14.59
CA LEU A 8 17.13 23.76 14.38
C LEU A 8 17.50 23.94 12.90
N LEU A 9 16.76 23.33 11.98
CA LEU A 9 16.95 23.52 10.54
C LEU A 9 16.78 24.98 10.14
N THR A 10 15.79 25.67 10.71
CA THR A 10 15.54 27.10 10.45
C THR A 10 16.76 27.95 10.82
N LEU A 11 17.40 27.68 11.96
CA LEU A 11 18.61 28.39 12.39
C LEU A 11 19.79 28.15 11.43
N LEU A 12 20.05 26.89 11.08
CA LEU A 12 21.14 26.54 10.15
C LEU A 12 20.94 27.16 8.76
N ILE A 13 19.71 27.11 8.26
CA ILE A 13 19.36 27.71 6.97
C ILE A 13 19.54 29.23 7.02
N PHE A 14 19.16 29.88 8.12
CA PHE A 14 19.36 31.32 8.30
C PHE A 14 20.85 31.70 8.28
N LEU A 15 21.73 30.91 8.90
CA LEU A 15 23.18 31.10 8.77
C LEU A 15 23.66 30.99 7.32
N GLY A 16 23.11 30.03 6.56
CA GLY A 16 23.38 29.91 5.12
C GLY A 16 22.89 31.11 4.29
N VAL A 17 21.76 31.72 4.66
CA VAL A 17 21.29 32.98 4.07
C VAL A 17 22.30 34.09 4.34
N LEU A 18 22.73 34.28 5.59
CA LEU A 18 23.69 35.33 5.96
C LEU A 18 25.02 35.17 5.22
N ASP A 19 25.57 33.96 5.18
CA ASP A 19 26.82 33.64 4.47
C ASP A 19 26.70 33.93 2.97
N SER A 20 25.62 33.48 2.33
CA SER A 20 25.41 33.69 0.89
C SER A 20 25.10 35.15 0.55
N SER A 21 24.39 35.87 1.42
CA SER A 21 24.15 37.31 1.30
C SER A 21 25.46 38.08 1.34
N TYR A 22 26.34 37.75 2.31
CA TYR A 22 27.64 38.37 2.45
C TYR A 22 28.50 38.17 1.20
N LEU A 23 28.62 36.93 0.71
CA LEU A 23 29.38 36.64 -0.51
C LEU A 23 28.79 37.28 -1.77
N THR A 24 27.46 37.40 -1.84
CA THR A 24 26.78 38.08 -2.96
C THR A 24 27.11 39.57 -2.95
N TYR A 25 27.06 40.21 -1.79
CA TYR A 25 27.43 41.62 -1.64
C TYR A 25 28.90 41.86 -2.05
N GLU A 26 29.83 41.05 -1.52
CA GLU A 26 31.26 41.15 -1.83
C GLU A 26 31.55 41.00 -3.33
N HIS A 27 30.86 40.07 -4.00
CA HIS A 27 30.98 39.87 -5.45
C HIS A 27 30.60 41.14 -6.24
N TYR A 28 29.45 41.74 -5.94
CA TYR A 28 29.00 42.95 -6.64
C TYR A 28 29.76 44.22 -6.21
N ALA A 29 30.28 44.24 -4.99
CA ALA A 29 31.15 45.31 -4.49
C ALA A 29 32.61 45.19 -4.97
N ASN A 30 32.96 44.09 -5.67
CA ASN A 30 34.32 43.75 -6.11
C ASN A 30 35.36 43.65 -4.97
N PHE A 31 34.91 43.36 -3.76
CA PHE A 31 35.78 43.16 -2.60
C PHE A 31 36.25 41.71 -2.48
N ILE A 32 37.37 41.51 -1.76
CA ILE A 32 37.87 40.19 -1.40
C ILE A 32 37.47 39.97 0.06
N PRO A 33 36.68 38.93 0.37
CA PRO A 33 36.27 38.70 1.74
C PRO A 33 37.50 38.35 2.61
N PRO A 34 37.51 38.81 3.87
CA PRO A 34 38.66 38.65 4.75
C PRO A 34 38.88 37.16 5.05
N CYS A 35 40.08 36.66 4.75
CA CYS A 35 40.50 35.32 5.10
C CYS A 35 41.96 35.30 5.58
N PRO A 36 42.35 34.36 6.45
CA PRO A 36 43.68 34.33 7.03
C PRO A 36 44.73 34.09 5.94
N THR A 37 45.60 35.07 5.71
CA THR A 37 46.71 35.00 4.74
C THR A 37 48.06 34.78 5.42
N HIS A 38 48.11 33.97 6.48
CA HIS A 38 49.40 33.58 7.06
C HIS A 38 50.18 32.71 6.07
N ALA A 39 51.48 32.94 5.92
CA ALA A 39 52.33 32.48 4.81
C ALA A 39 52.29 30.97 4.48
N TRP A 40 51.98 30.10 5.46
CA TRP A 40 51.83 28.66 5.25
C TRP A 40 50.38 28.22 4.98
N LEU A 41 49.40 28.96 5.51
CA LEU A 41 47.96 28.74 5.30
C LEU A 41 47.47 29.27 3.95
N SER A 42 48.12 30.33 3.45
CA SER A 42 47.77 31.02 2.19
C SER A 42 47.99 30.17 0.93
N LEU A 43 48.78 29.09 1.02
CA LEU A 43 48.94 28.11 -0.07
C LEU A 43 47.69 27.25 -0.28
N LEU A 44 46.88 27.06 0.76
CA LEU A 44 45.69 26.20 0.75
C LEU A 44 44.38 26.99 0.88
N ILE A 45 44.39 28.13 1.58
CA ILE A 45 43.21 28.97 1.83
C ILE A 45 43.37 30.29 1.10
N ASP A 46 42.59 30.48 0.04
CA ASP A 46 42.52 31.73 -0.73
C ASP A 46 41.09 31.90 -1.25
N CYS A 47 40.31 32.70 -0.53
CA CYS A 47 38.92 32.97 -0.91
C CYS A 47 38.83 33.78 -2.20
N GLY A 48 39.79 34.66 -2.47
CA GLY A 48 39.82 35.49 -3.68
C GLY A 48 40.03 34.65 -4.94
N LYS A 49 40.98 33.71 -4.90
CA LYS A 49 41.24 32.78 -6.02
C LYS A 49 40.03 31.91 -6.33
N VAL A 50 39.28 31.47 -5.32
CA VAL A 50 38.05 30.70 -5.53
C VAL A 50 36.92 31.59 -6.08
N LEU A 51 36.66 32.72 -5.45
CA LEU A 51 35.51 33.60 -5.76
C LEU A 51 35.67 34.38 -7.07
N ARG A 52 36.89 34.52 -7.60
CA ARG A 52 37.18 35.10 -8.92
C ARG A 52 37.45 34.06 -10.01
N SER A 53 37.41 32.78 -9.66
CA SER A 53 37.59 31.71 -10.65
C SER A 53 36.44 31.70 -11.66
N GLN A 54 36.65 31.11 -12.84
CA GLN A 54 35.58 30.87 -13.81
C GLN A 54 34.41 30.04 -13.25
N TYR A 55 34.65 29.27 -12.17
CA TYR A 55 33.63 28.45 -11.50
C TYR A 55 32.78 29.21 -10.48
N SER A 56 33.10 30.49 -10.22
CA SER A 56 32.28 31.39 -9.39
C SER A 56 31.00 31.84 -10.10
N LEU A 57 30.91 31.63 -11.41
CA LEU A 57 29.75 31.92 -12.24
C LEU A 57 29.18 30.61 -12.82
N LEU A 58 27.88 30.43 -12.72
CA LEU A 58 27.16 29.34 -13.38
C LEU A 58 26.17 29.95 -14.38
N PHE A 59 26.37 29.72 -15.67
CA PHE A 59 25.60 30.36 -16.75
C PHE A 59 25.57 31.91 -16.65
N GLY A 60 26.69 32.50 -16.23
CA GLY A 60 26.81 33.95 -16.03
C GLY A 60 26.20 34.48 -14.73
N ILE A 61 25.62 33.62 -13.89
CA ILE A 61 25.03 34.01 -12.60
C ILE A 61 26.03 33.68 -11.48
N PRO A 62 26.31 34.61 -10.55
CA PRO A 62 27.17 34.34 -9.41
C PRO A 62 26.65 33.18 -8.56
N VAL A 63 27.51 32.21 -8.25
CA VAL A 63 27.18 31.06 -7.41
C VAL A 63 26.71 31.50 -6.02
N ALA A 64 27.28 32.59 -5.48
CA ALA A 64 26.84 33.21 -4.23
C ALA A 64 25.36 33.65 -4.29
N LEU A 65 24.93 34.25 -5.40
CA LEU A 65 23.55 34.67 -5.62
C LEU A 65 22.61 33.45 -5.74
N ILE A 66 23.04 32.39 -6.44
CA ILE A 66 22.29 31.13 -6.52
C ILE A 66 22.13 30.53 -5.12
N GLY A 67 23.19 30.54 -4.31
CA GLY A 67 23.17 30.12 -2.91
C GLY A 67 22.18 30.93 -2.08
N LEU A 68 22.19 32.26 -2.22
CA LEU A 68 21.26 33.16 -1.53
C LEU A 68 19.80 32.85 -1.88
N ILE A 69 19.48 32.67 -3.17
CA ILE A 69 18.13 32.30 -3.63
C ILE A 69 17.74 30.94 -3.04
N HIS A 70 18.64 29.95 -3.08
CA HIS A 70 18.40 28.62 -2.55
C HIS A 70 18.07 28.65 -1.05
N TYR A 71 18.96 29.23 -0.22
CA TYR A 71 18.75 29.30 1.23
C TYR A 71 17.53 30.15 1.60
N SER A 72 17.23 31.21 0.85
CA SER A 72 16.03 32.04 1.09
C SER A 72 14.75 31.24 0.85
N LEU A 73 14.66 30.50 -0.26
CA LEU A 73 13.52 29.61 -0.52
C LEU A 73 13.44 28.48 0.51
N PHE A 74 14.59 27.96 0.94
CA PHE A 74 14.67 26.92 1.97
C PHE A 74 14.18 27.44 3.33
N PHE A 75 14.51 28.69 3.66
CA PHE A 75 14.04 29.34 4.87
C PHE A 75 12.53 29.52 4.83
N ILE A 76 11.98 30.05 3.74
CA ILE A 76 10.54 30.21 3.52
C ILE A 76 9.82 28.87 3.68
N ASN A 77 10.31 27.80 3.04
CA ASN A 77 9.69 26.47 3.15
C ASN A 77 9.74 25.93 4.58
N THR A 78 10.80 26.18 5.33
CA THR A 78 10.94 25.72 6.71
C THR A 78 10.00 26.47 7.65
N ILE A 79 9.86 27.78 7.47
CA ILE A 79 8.86 28.60 8.14
C ILE A 79 7.44 28.11 7.82
N LEU A 80 7.12 27.92 6.54
CA LEU A 80 5.81 27.40 6.14
C LEU A 80 5.55 25.99 6.68
N ALA A 81 6.56 25.13 6.81
CA ALA A 81 6.42 23.81 7.44
C ALA A 81 6.20 23.88 8.96
N LEU A 82 6.68 24.94 9.63
CA LEU A 82 6.46 25.16 11.06
C LEU A 82 5.04 25.69 11.33
N PHE A 83 4.56 26.62 10.51
CA PHE A 83 3.26 27.27 10.71
C PHE A 83 2.10 26.51 10.06
N THR A 84 2.35 25.80 8.96
CA THR A 84 1.33 25.02 8.27
C THR A 84 1.51 23.54 8.55
N LYS A 85 0.40 22.80 8.70
CA LYS A 85 0.42 21.33 8.78
C LYS A 85 0.50 20.67 7.38
N LYS A 86 0.88 21.42 6.34
CA LYS A 86 0.91 20.93 4.95
C LYS A 86 2.23 20.24 4.66
N LYS A 87 2.16 18.95 4.30
CA LYS A 87 3.34 18.11 4.01
C LYS A 87 4.20 18.59 2.85
N ILE A 88 3.63 19.34 1.90
CA ILE A 88 4.34 19.83 0.73
C ILE A 88 5.62 20.58 1.11
N PHE A 89 5.58 21.39 2.16
CA PHE A 89 6.75 22.14 2.62
C PHE A 89 7.81 21.23 3.23
N THR A 90 7.42 20.21 3.99
CA THR A 90 8.38 19.21 4.48
C THR A 90 9.00 18.39 3.34
N TYR A 91 8.26 18.12 2.26
CA TYR A 91 8.83 17.49 1.06
C TYR A 91 9.83 18.41 0.35
N LEU A 92 9.52 19.69 0.20
CA LEU A 92 10.42 20.68 -0.38
C LEU A 92 11.71 20.80 0.43
N ILE A 93 11.64 20.80 1.77
CA ILE A 93 12.80 20.75 2.67
C ILE A 93 13.69 19.55 2.37
N VAL A 94 13.10 18.35 2.23
CA VAL A 94 13.87 17.14 1.91
C VAL A 94 14.53 17.26 0.54
N ILE A 95 13.81 17.71 -0.49
CA ILE A 95 14.35 17.90 -1.85
C ILE A 95 15.48 18.93 -1.85
N GLN A 96 15.28 20.08 -1.22
CA GLN A 96 16.28 21.16 -1.15
C GLN A 96 17.52 20.72 -0.39
N SER A 97 17.38 19.97 0.72
CA SER A 97 18.53 19.43 1.45
C SER A 97 19.38 18.49 0.60
N ILE A 98 18.75 17.68 -0.26
CA ILE A 98 19.45 16.77 -1.18
C ILE A 98 20.17 17.60 -2.26
N ALA A 99 19.47 18.56 -2.88
CA ALA A 99 20.04 19.43 -3.90
C ALA A 99 21.23 20.25 -3.37
N GLY A 100 21.11 20.83 -2.18
CA GLY A 100 22.18 21.58 -1.52
C GLY A 100 23.40 20.72 -1.22
N ALA A 101 23.22 19.48 -0.75
CA ALA A 101 24.32 18.54 -0.53
C ALA A 101 25.04 18.15 -1.83
N PHE A 102 24.30 17.91 -2.92
CA PHE A 102 24.90 17.61 -4.23
C PHE A 102 25.67 18.83 -4.77
N ALA A 103 25.09 20.02 -4.73
CA ALA A 103 25.74 21.25 -5.16
C ALA A 103 27.02 21.52 -4.34
N SER A 104 26.92 21.40 -3.01
CA SER A 104 28.07 21.52 -2.10
C SER A 104 29.16 20.51 -2.42
N SER A 105 28.79 19.24 -2.69
CA SER A 105 29.78 18.22 -3.08
C SER A 105 30.53 18.59 -4.36
N TYR A 106 29.81 19.11 -5.36
CA TYR A 106 30.42 19.57 -6.61
C TYR A 106 31.37 20.74 -6.39
N PHE A 107 30.95 21.79 -5.68
CA PHE A 107 31.82 22.96 -5.45
C PHE A 107 33.01 22.64 -4.54
N MET A 108 32.86 21.73 -3.58
CA MET A 108 34.00 21.22 -2.81
C MET A 108 34.98 20.45 -3.70
N TYR A 109 34.51 19.63 -4.63
CA TYR A 109 35.37 18.97 -5.62
C TYR A 109 36.15 19.99 -6.47
N VAL A 110 35.47 21.03 -6.97
CA VAL A 110 36.11 22.11 -7.75
C VAL A 110 37.20 22.82 -6.93
N GLN A 111 36.92 23.18 -5.68
CA GLN A 111 37.91 23.84 -4.80
C GLN A 111 39.15 22.97 -4.57
N PHE A 112 38.96 21.69 -4.21
CA PHE A 112 40.08 20.80 -3.87
C PHE A 112 40.89 20.34 -5.08
N PHE A 113 40.25 19.96 -6.17
CA PHE A 113 40.90 19.24 -7.26
C PHE A 113 41.15 20.08 -8.51
N ILE A 114 40.39 21.16 -8.71
CA ILE A 114 40.51 22.00 -9.91
C ILE A 114 41.26 23.30 -9.58
N ILE A 115 40.78 24.04 -8.58
CA ILE A 115 41.37 25.34 -8.20
C ILE A 115 42.63 25.12 -7.33
N GLY A 116 42.63 24.07 -6.52
CA GLY A 116 43.70 23.78 -5.55
C GLY A 116 43.75 24.78 -4.40
N SER A 117 42.62 25.42 -4.07
CA SER A 117 42.52 26.40 -2.98
C SER A 117 41.10 26.42 -2.40
N ILE A 118 41.00 26.75 -1.12
CA ILE A 118 39.78 26.65 -0.32
C ILE A 118 39.29 28.05 0.07
N CYS A 119 38.00 28.31 -0.13
CA CYS A 119 37.33 29.48 0.44
C CYS A 119 36.65 29.10 1.76
N LEU A 120 36.93 29.85 2.83
CA LEU A 120 36.36 29.60 4.16
C LEU A 120 34.83 29.72 4.18
N TYR A 121 34.28 30.73 3.50
CA TYR A 121 32.84 30.96 3.41
C TYR A 121 32.14 29.88 2.57
N CYS A 122 32.68 29.54 1.39
CA CYS A 122 32.14 28.43 0.60
C CYS A 122 32.18 27.10 1.37
N THR A 123 33.24 26.88 2.15
CA THR A 123 33.37 25.69 3.02
C THR A 123 32.36 25.72 4.16
N LEU A 124 32.14 26.88 4.80
CA LEU A 124 31.09 27.05 5.81
C LEU A 124 29.70 26.72 5.24
N SER A 125 29.38 27.24 4.06
CA SER A 125 28.13 26.92 3.34
C SER A 125 27.99 25.43 3.06
N ALA A 126 29.08 24.77 2.61
CA ALA A 126 29.08 23.34 2.38
C ALA A 126 28.84 22.54 3.68
N ILE A 127 29.50 22.92 4.78
CA ILE A 127 29.30 22.32 6.10
C ILE A 127 27.85 22.46 6.55
N ILE A 128 27.27 23.66 6.45
CA ILE A 128 25.86 23.93 6.79
C ILE A 128 24.94 23.02 5.95
N SER A 129 25.16 22.95 4.64
CA SER A 129 24.38 22.10 3.73
C SER A 129 24.47 20.62 4.08
N PHE A 130 25.65 20.10 4.42
CA PHE A 130 25.82 18.70 4.83
C PHE A 130 25.18 18.41 6.19
N ILE A 131 25.27 19.33 7.16
CA ILE A 131 24.58 19.19 8.45
C ILE A 131 23.06 19.15 8.24
N ILE A 132 22.52 20.08 7.44
CA ILE A 132 21.09 20.10 7.08
C ILE A 132 20.68 18.77 6.45
N PHE A 133 21.43 18.28 5.46
CA PHE A 133 21.17 17.01 4.81
C PHE A 133 21.22 15.82 5.77
N ALA A 134 22.19 15.78 6.69
CA ALA A 134 22.27 14.74 7.70
C ALA A 134 21.05 14.76 8.65
N LEU A 135 20.67 15.95 9.13
CA LEU A 135 19.50 16.13 9.99
C LEU A 135 18.20 15.74 9.28
N THR A 136 17.98 16.16 8.04
CA THR A 136 16.78 15.77 7.28
C THR A 136 16.77 14.26 7.01
N ALA A 137 17.92 13.65 6.68
CA ALA A 137 18.04 12.21 6.45
C ALA A 137 17.77 11.36 7.71
N ILE A 138 18.06 11.89 8.91
CA ILE A 138 17.85 11.20 10.18
C ILE A 138 16.42 11.41 10.70
N PHE A 139 15.94 12.64 10.71
CA PHE A 139 14.71 13.02 11.41
C PHE A 139 13.48 13.09 10.52
N LEU A 140 13.62 13.26 9.19
CA LEU A 140 12.51 13.28 8.23
C LEU A 140 12.44 11.99 7.39
N ARG A 141 12.80 10.86 8.00
CA ARG A 141 12.83 9.53 7.34
C ARG A 141 11.47 9.11 6.79
N ARG A 142 10.38 9.44 7.50
CA ARG A 142 9.01 9.10 7.09
C ARG A 142 8.64 9.89 5.84
N GLU A 143 8.83 11.20 5.86
CA GLU A 143 8.51 12.10 4.75
C GLU A 143 9.34 11.79 3.51
N LYS A 144 10.62 11.43 3.69
CA LYS A 144 11.46 10.94 2.58
C LYS A 144 10.88 9.69 1.94
N LYS A 145 10.41 8.72 2.74
CA LYS A 145 9.77 7.51 2.21
C LYS A 145 8.44 7.84 1.51
N GLU A 146 7.61 8.68 2.11
CA GLU A 146 6.36 9.13 1.50
C GLU A 146 6.59 9.83 0.16
N LEU A 147 7.63 10.66 0.06
CA LEU A 147 8.02 11.32 -1.18
C LEU A 147 8.47 10.31 -2.25
N ILE A 148 9.27 9.29 -1.89
CA ILE A 148 9.65 8.20 -2.79
C ILE A 148 8.39 7.44 -3.27
N LEU A 149 7.47 7.13 -2.36
CA LEU A 149 6.21 6.45 -2.69
C LEU A 149 5.34 7.31 -3.62
N LEU A 150 5.29 8.63 -3.41
CA LEU A 150 4.57 9.57 -4.27
C LEU A 150 5.20 9.64 -5.67
N GLY A 151 6.52 9.74 -5.76
CA GLY A 151 7.25 9.72 -7.03
C GLY A 151 6.99 8.42 -7.80
N PHE A 152 7.06 7.27 -7.11
CA PHE A 152 6.72 5.98 -7.70
C PHE A 152 5.26 5.89 -8.13
N ALA A 153 4.33 6.44 -7.33
CA ALA A 153 2.91 6.48 -7.68
C ALA A 153 2.67 7.29 -8.96
N LEU A 154 3.26 8.49 -9.06
CA LEU A 154 3.16 9.33 -10.24
C LEU A 154 3.76 8.64 -11.47
N PHE A 155 4.96 8.07 -11.34
CA PHE A 155 5.61 7.31 -12.39
C PHE A 155 4.75 6.13 -12.85
N TYR A 156 4.26 5.30 -11.92
CA TYR A 156 3.40 4.17 -12.24
C TYR A 156 2.13 4.62 -12.95
N GLN A 157 1.43 5.62 -12.42
CA GLN A 157 0.13 6.03 -12.93
C GLN A 157 0.19 6.76 -14.26
N ARG A 158 1.26 7.53 -14.51
CA ARG A 158 1.44 8.33 -15.73
C ARG A 158 2.17 7.58 -16.83
N MET A 159 3.10 6.68 -16.51
CA MET A 159 3.96 6.02 -17.49
C MET A 159 3.62 4.53 -17.61
N VAL A 160 3.69 3.77 -16.50
CA VAL A 160 3.59 2.30 -16.53
C VAL A 160 2.16 1.82 -16.78
N LYS A 161 1.19 2.33 -16.02
CA LYS A 161 -0.22 1.92 -16.07
C LYS A 161 -0.84 2.12 -17.45
N PRO A 162 -0.68 3.27 -18.15
CA PRO A 162 -1.20 3.42 -19.50
C PRO A 162 -0.71 2.33 -20.44
N ILE A 163 0.58 2.00 -20.41
CA ILE A 163 1.17 0.91 -21.22
C ILE A 163 0.56 -0.44 -20.86
N LEU A 164 0.50 -0.78 -19.57
CA LEU A 164 -0.11 -2.04 -19.11
C LEU A 164 -1.59 -2.15 -19.50
N PHE A 165 -2.29 -1.02 -19.60
CA PHE A 165 -3.71 -0.98 -19.91
C PHE A 165 -4.02 -1.21 -21.40
N LEU A 166 -2.99 -1.14 -22.28
CA LEU A 166 -3.09 -1.50 -23.70
C LEU A 166 -3.10 -3.02 -23.94
N VAL A 167 -2.60 -3.81 -22.98
CA VAL A 167 -2.48 -5.27 -23.09
C VAL A 167 -3.64 -5.95 -22.36
N ASP A 168 -4.08 -7.11 -22.85
CA ASP A 168 -5.14 -7.91 -22.21
C ASP A 168 -4.91 -8.07 -20.69
N PRO A 169 -5.95 -7.82 -19.86
CA PRO A 169 -5.81 -7.85 -18.41
C PRO A 169 -5.49 -9.22 -17.81
N GLU A 170 -5.91 -10.33 -18.45
CA GLU A 170 -5.57 -11.67 -17.98
C GLU A 170 -4.09 -11.97 -18.24
N ILE A 171 -3.57 -11.61 -19.42
CA ILE A 171 -2.13 -11.72 -19.74
C ILE A 171 -1.30 -10.93 -18.73
N ILE A 172 -1.60 -9.64 -18.52
CA ILE A 172 -0.85 -8.81 -17.56
C ILE A 172 -0.90 -9.39 -16.16
N HIS A 173 -2.06 -9.89 -15.73
CA HIS A 173 -2.20 -10.48 -14.41
C HIS A 173 -1.32 -11.72 -14.24
N GLU A 174 -1.32 -12.65 -15.19
CA GLU A 174 -0.49 -13.86 -15.15
C GLU A 174 1.01 -13.53 -15.22
N THR A 175 1.40 -12.56 -16.06
CA THR A 175 2.78 -12.05 -16.12
C THR A 175 3.22 -11.42 -14.81
N MET A 176 2.35 -10.65 -14.13
CA MET A 176 2.66 -10.04 -12.84
C MET A 176 2.83 -11.09 -11.73
N LEU A 177 2.03 -12.17 -11.74
CA LEU A 177 2.21 -13.28 -10.80
C LEU A 177 3.57 -13.96 -10.99
N ALA A 178 3.99 -14.21 -12.24
CA ALA A 178 5.28 -14.82 -12.55
C ALA A 178 6.46 -13.89 -12.24
N THR A 179 6.36 -12.62 -12.65
CA THR A 179 7.41 -11.62 -12.45
C THR A 179 7.62 -11.32 -10.96
N GLY A 180 6.53 -11.23 -10.18
CA GLY A 180 6.63 -11.05 -8.73
C GLY A 180 7.37 -12.19 -8.04
N GLU A 181 7.15 -13.43 -8.48
CA GLU A 181 7.86 -14.61 -7.96
C GLU A 181 9.37 -14.59 -8.32
N ILE A 182 9.72 -14.14 -9.52
CA ILE A 182 11.12 -14.01 -9.96
C ILE A 182 11.84 -12.89 -9.22
N ILE A 183 11.24 -11.69 -9.17
CA ILE A 183 11.78 -10.54 -8.44
C ILE A 183 12.01 -10.88 -6.98
N ALA A 184 11.08 -11.63 -6.37
CA ALA A 184 11.17 -12.08 -5.00
C ALA A 184 12.33 -13.05 -4.71
N LYS A 185 13.06 -13.53 -5.73
CA LYS A 185 14.28 -14.33 -5.56
C LYS A 185 15.56 -13.50 -5.60
N ILE A 186 15.50 -12.24 -6.04
CA ILE A 186 16.66 -11.35 -6.17
C ILE A 186 16.89 -10.61 -4.83
N PRO A 187 17.93 -10.95 -4.03
CA PRO A 187 18.04 -10.46 -2.65
C PRO A 187 18.19 -8.93 -2.52
N ILE A 188 18.92 -8.31 -3.44
CA ILE A 188 19.17 -6.86 -3.43
C ILE A 188 17.87 -6.11 -3.71
N LEU A 189 17.13 -6.52 -4.74
CA LEU A 189 15.85 -5.89 -5.11
C LEU A 189 14.82 -6.08 -3.99
N ASN A 190 14.74 -7.27 -3.40
CA ASN A 190 13.90 -7.53 -2.24
C ASN A 190 14.18 -6.61 -1.07
N ARG A 191 15.47 -6.43 -0.73
CA ARG A 191 15.89 -5.56 0.38
C ARG A 191 15.49 -4.11 0.11
N LEU A 192 15.68 -3.64 -1.13
CA LEU A 192 15.31 -2.30 -1.54
C LEU A 192 13.80 -2.07 -1.46
N VAL A 193 12.99 -2.96 -2.05
CA VAL A 193 11.53 -2.85 -2.03
C VAL A 193 11.01 -2.91 -0.60
N ARG A 194 11.49 -3.84 0.24
CA ARG A 194 11.07 -3.93 1.64
C ARG A 194 11.33 -2.65 2.42
N ARG A 195 12.50 -2.01 2.22
CA ARG A 195 12.87 -0.78 2.94
C ARG A 195 11.89 0.37 2.70
N ILE A 196 11.30 0.41 1.50
CA ILE A 196 10.37 1.45 1.06
C ILE A 196 8.92 1.06 1.36
N ALA A 197 8.52 -0.16 1.01
CA ALA A 197 7.12 -0.60 1.03
C ALA A 197 6.65 -1.16 2.39
N GLN A 198 7.54 -1.73 3.20
CA GLN A 198 7.13 -2.22 4.52
C GLN A 198 7.00 -1.06 5.52
N VAL A 199 5.80 -0.94 6.06
CA VAL A 199 5.49 -0.05 7.19
C VAL A 199 5.20 -0.95 8.39
N LYS A 200 6.03 -0.84 9.41
CA LYS A 200 5.87 -1.53 10.69
C LYS A 200 5.73 -0.47 11.76
N ASP A 201 4.58 -0.43 12.41
CA ASP A 201 4.27 0.55 13.44
C ASP A 201 3.36 -0.07 14.49
N LEU A 202 3.61 0.23 15.77
CA LEU A 202 2.80 -0.28 16.87
C LEU A 202 1.36 0.25 16.82
N PHE A 203 1.11 1.40 16.17
CA PHE A 203 -0.24 1.91 15.94
C PHE A 203 -1.10 0.95 15.11
N LEU A 204 -0.47 0.15 14.25
CA LEU A 204 -1.14 -0.69 13.27
C LEU A 204 -1.10 -2.19 13.61
N LYS A 205 -0.22 -2.61 14.53
CA LYS A 205 0.00 -4.02 14.86
C LYS A 205 -1.13 -4.55 15.74
N GLN A 206 -1.82 -5.60 15.31
CA GLN A 206 -2.99 -6.13 16.03
C GLN A 206 -2.95 -7.65 16.18
N LYS A 207 -3.53 -8.17 17.27
CA LYS A 207 -3.84 -9.59 17.43
C LYS A 207 -5.34 -9.81 17.29
N ILE A 208 -5.76 -10.48 16.22
CA ILE A 208 -7.17 -10.68 15.86
C ILE A 208 -7.40 -12.17 15.60
N ALA A 209 -8.43 -12.75 16.24
CA ALA A 209 -8.74 -14.18 16.16
C ALA A 209 -7.52 -15.10 16.42
N GLY A 210 -6.65 -14.70 17.35
CA GLY A 210 -5.41 -15.42 17.69
C GLY A 210 -4.24 -15.21 16.73
N ILE A 211 -4.41 -14.44 15.65
CA ILE A 211 -3.39 -14.18 14.63
C ILE A 211 -2.79 -12.79 14.83
N THR A 212 -1.47 -12.65 14.71
CA THR A 212 -0.80 -11.35 14.75
C THR A 212 -0.65 -10.78 13.34
N PHE A 213 -1.15 -9.58 13.12
CA PHE A 213 -1.05 -8.81 11.90
C PHE A 213 -0.14 -7.61 12.14
N GLU A 214 0.94 -7.49 11.36
CA GLU A 214 1.89 -6.36 11.50
C GLU A 214 1.30 -5.03 10.98
N ASN A 215 0.30 -5.11 10.10
CA ASN A 215 -0.50 -3.99 9.63
C ASN A 215 -1.87 -4.49 9.12
N PRO A 216 -2.90 -3.63 8.98
CA PRO A 216 -4.27 -4.07 8.73
C PRO A 216 -4.60 -4.33 7.25
N VAL A 217 -3.65 -4.16 6.33
CA VAL A 217 -3.91 -4.19 4.88
C VAL A 217 -3.54 -5.53 4.28
N GLY A 218 -4.52 -6.26 3.77
CA GLY A 218 -4.35 -7.59 3.19
C GLY A 218 -4.61 -7.66 1.69
N LEU A 219 -3.98 -8.64 1.03
CA LEU A 219 -4.29 -9.00 -0.35
C LEU A 219 -5.53 -9.91 -0.37
N ALA A 220 -6.59 -9.47 -1.04
CA ALA A 220 -7.84 -10.24 -1.11
C ALA A 220 -7.70 -11.50 -1.98
N ALA A 221 -8.53 -12.52 -1.71
CA ALA A 221 -8.65 -13.68 -2.58
C ALA A 221 -9.15 -13.29 -3.99
N GLY A 222 -8.65 -14.01 -4.99
CA GLY A 222 -8.96 -13.85 -6.41
C GLY A 222 -7.77 -13.32 -7.24
N PHE A 223 -6.79 -12.70 -6.57
CA PHE A 223 -5.55 -12.25 -7.22
C PHE A 223 -4.55 -13.40 -7.34
N ASP A 224 -4.13 -14.01 -6.24
CA ASP A 224 -3.18 -15.13 -6.25
C ASP A 224 -3.91 -16.47 -6.13
N TYR A 225 -4.57 -16.89 -7.22
CA TYR A 225 -5.25 -18.19 -7.31
C TYR A 225 -4.28 -19.35 -7.63
N LEU A 226 -2.99 -19.05 -7.84
CA LEU A 226 -1.93 -20.02 -8.14
C LEU A 226 -0.96 -20.27 -6.97
N ALA A 227 -1.12 -19.55 -5.86
CA ALA A 227 -0.24 -19.57 -4.68
C ALA A 227 1.23 -19.22 -4.98
N LYS A 228 1.46 -18.24 -5.87
CA LYS A 228 2.80 -17.77 -6.27
C LYS A 228 3.31 -16.63 -5.41
N LEU A 229 2.43 -15.83 -4.83
CA LEU A 229 2.76 -14.61 -4.10
C LEU A 229 2.87 -14.69 -2.56
N PRO A 230 2.72 -15.82 -1.84
CA PRO A 230 2.74 -15.79 -0.36
C PRO A 230 3.99 -15.15 0.27
N ASN A 231 5.15 -15.31 -0.37
CA ASN A 231 6.41 -14.70 0.08
C ASN A 231 6.73 -13.37 -0.62
N VAL A 232 5.96 -13.00 -1.64
CA VAL A 232 6.05 -11.72 -2.37
C VAL A 232 5.17 -10.66 -1.70
N SER A 233 3.96 -11.03 -1.29
CA SER A 233 2.99 -10.18 -0.59
C SER A 233 3.61 -9.35 0.55
N PRO A 234 4.39 -9.93 1.49
CA PRO A 234 5.04 -9.13 2.53
C PRO A 234 6.13 -8.19 2.00
N ILE A 235 6.78 -8.48 0.86
CA ILE A 235 7.82 -7.62 0.26
C ILE A 235 7.22 -6.28 -0.15
N VAL A 236 6.03 -6.30 -0.73
CA VAL A 236 5.29 -5.11 -1.20
C VAL A 236 4.43 -4.46 -0.11
N GLY A 237 4.52 -4.93 1.13
CA GLY A 237 3.99 -4.25 2.32
C GLY A 237 2.69 -4.81 2.89
N PHE A 238 2.08 -5.85 2.30
CA PHE A 238 0.84 -6.43 2.83
C PHE A 238 1.06 -7.08 4.21
N GLY A 239 0.14 -6.83 5.13
CA GLY A 239 0.09 -7.40 6.47
C GLY A 239 -0.54 -8.79 6.55
N PHE A 240 -1.20 -9.26 5.48
CA PHE A 240 -1.69 -10.63 5.30
C PHE A 240 -2.16 -10.89 3.85
N GLN A 241 -2.48 -12.13 3.50
CA GLN A 241 -3.01 -12.49 2.18
C GLN A 241 -4.01 -13.65 2.28
N SER A 242 -5.11 -13.60 1.52
CA SER A 242 -5.92 -14.78 1.20
C SER A 242 -5.55 -15.35 -0.17
N ILE A 243 -5.00 -16.56 -0.22
CA ILE A 243 -4.74 -17.33 -1.47
C ILE A 243 -6.04 -17.94 -1.97
N GLY A 244 -6.23 -18.03 -3.29
CA GLY A 244 -7.38 -18.68 -3.91
C GLY A 244 -8.33 -17.69 -4.57
N THR A 245 -9.63 -17.98 -4.70
CA THR A 245 -10.33 -19.13 -4.12
C THR A 245 -9.89 -20.47 -4.73
N ILE A 246 -9.60 -21.44 -3.87
CA ILE A 246 -9.21 -22.80 -4.20
C ILE A 246 -10.43 -23.70 -4.10
N THR A 247 -10.57 -24.63 -5.02
CA THR A 247 -11.65 -25.61 -5.04
C THR A 247 -11.09 -27.04 -4.96
N ASN A 248 -11.94 -28.01 -4.67
CA ASN A 248 -11.53 -29.41 -4.53
C ASN A 248 -10.88 -29.95 -5.81
N LYS A 249 -11.49 -29.63 -6.96
CA LYS A 249 -11.03 -30.00 -8.30
C LYS A 249 -10.55 -28.76 -9.07
N PRO A 250 -9.65 -28.91 -10.05
CA PRO A 250 -9.24 -27.81 -10.91
C PRO A 250 -10.41 -27.23 -11.71
N TYR A 251 -10.30 -25.96 -12.05
CA TYR A 251 -11.20 -25.28 -12.96
C TYR A 251 -10.44 -24.21 -13.77
N GLU A 252 -10.57 -24.25 -15.09
CA GLU A 252 -9.85 -23.36 -16.02
C GLU A 252 -10.40 -21.92 -16.07
N GLY A 253 -11.57 -21.69 -15.45
CA GLY A 253 -12.28 -20.41 -15.50
C GLY A 253 -13.38 -20.37 -16.56
N ASN A 254 -14.32 -19.42 -16.43
CA ASN A 254 -15.44 -19.26 -17.36
C ASN A 254 -14.95 -18.91 -18.78
N LEU A 255 -15.84 -18.79 -19.76
CA LEU A 255 -15.45 -18.34 -21.10
C LEU A 255 -14.89 -16.91 -21.05
N LYS A 256 -13.93 -16.62 -21.94
CA LYS A 256 -13.35 -15.28 -22.08
C LYS A 256 -14.38 -14.30 -22.67
N PRO A 257 -14.29 -12.99 -22.37
CA PRO A 257 -13.32 -12.35 -21.49
C PRO A 257 -13.61 -12.61 -20.01
N ARG A 258 -12.58 -13.02 -19.25
CA ARG A 258 -12.68 -13.29 -17.79
C ARG A 258 -12.34 -12.07 -16.93
N LEU A 259 -11.64 -11.12 -17.52
CA LEU A 259 -11.23 -9.88 -16.90
C LEU A 259 -11.42 -8.74 -17.89
N GLY A 260 -11.89 -7.60 -17.39
CA GLY A 260 -12.02 -6.37 -18.16
C GLY A 260 -11.64 -5.17 -17.31
N ARG A 261 -11.18 -4.08 -17.94
CA ARG A 261 -10.87 -2.84 -17.25
C ARG A 261 -11.93 -1.79 -17.56
N LEU A 262 -12.37 -1.07 -16.52
CA LEU A 262 -13.27 0.08 -16.62
C LEU A 262 -12.56 1.29 -16.00
N PRO A 263 -11.64 1.94 -16.75
CA PRO A 263 -10.77 2.97 -16.18
C PRO A 263 -11.51 4.18 -15.59
N LYS A 264 -12.55 4.67 -16.27
CA LYS A 264 -13.35 5.82 -15.81
C LYS A 264 -14.14 5.47 -14.55
N SER A 265 -14.62 4.24 -14.46
CA SER A 265 -15.33 3.72 -13.28
C SER A 265 -14.40 3.31 -12.13
N GLN A 266 -13.07 3.39 -12.31
CA GLN A 266 -12.08 2.82 -11.37
C GLN A 266 -12.44 1.39 -10.94
N SER A 267 -12.74 0.55 -11.94
CA SER A 267 -13.33 -0.78 -11.75
C SER A 267 -12.69 -1.82 -12.67
N LEU A 268 -12.87 -3.08 -12.31
CA LEU A 268 -12.58 -4.22 -13.18
C LEU A 268 -13.84 -5.07 -13.30
N MET A 269 -14.13 -5.54 -14.51
CA MET A 269 -15.05 -6.65 -14.74
C MET A 269 -14.31 -7.96 -14.43
N VAL A 270 -14.96 -8.86 -13.70
CA VAL A 270 -14.43 -10.18 -13.34
C VAL A 270 -15.47 -11.25 -13.61
N ASN A 271 -15.08 -12.24 -14.41
CA ASN A 271 -15.86 -13.44 -14.78
C ASN A 271 -15.00 -14.72 -14.66
N LYS A 272 -14.14 -14.83 -13.64
CA LYS A 272 -13.23 -15.99 -13.51
C LYS A 272 -13.91 -17.28 -13.02
N GLY A 273 -15.02 -17.21 -12.29
CA GLY A 273 -15.73 -18.39 -11.76
C GLY A 273 -14.87 -19.35 -10.92
N PHE A 274 -13.98 -18.83 -10.08
CA PHE A 274 -12.96 -19.62 -9.33
C PHE A 274 -11.99 -20.41 -10.22
N LYS A 275 -11.44 -19.79 -11.28
CA LYS A 275 -10.24 -20.31 -11.98
C LYS A 275 -9.13 -20.67 -10.98
N ASN A 276 -8.75 -21.95 -10.88
CA ASN A 276 -7.69 -22.44 -10.00
C ASN A 276 -7.24 -23.87 -10.37
N PRO A 277 -6.03 -24.31 -10.02
CA PRO A 277 -5.52 -25.64 -10.38
C PRO A 277 -5.97 -26.77 -9.44
N GLY A 278 -6.87 -26.49 -8.49
CA GLY A 278 -7.37 -27.45 -7.52
C GLY A 278 -6.52 -27.55 -6.25
N ALA A 279 -7.14 -28.08 -5.20
CA ALA A 279 -6.55 -28.15 -3.86
C ALA A 279 -5.24 -28.94 -3.81
N GLU A 280 -5.16 -30.07 -4.50
CA GLU A 280 -3.98 -30.95 -4.49
C GLU A 280 -2.73 -30.25 -5.02
N GLU A 281 -2.87 -29.55 -6.15
CA GLU A 281 -1.76 -28.83 -6.77
C GLU A 281 -1.32 -27.63 -5.90
N ILE A 282 -2.25 -26.90 -5.30
CA ILE A 282 -1.89 -25.81 -4.38
C ILE A 282 -1.23 -26.35 -3.11
N ILE A 283 -1.73 -27.45 -2.54
CA ILE A 283 -1.11 -28.10 -1.39
C ILE A 283 0.33 -28.50 -1.72
N ARG A 284 0.56 -29.10 -2.90
CA ARG A 284 1.91 -29.46 -3.35
C ARG A 284 2.84 -28.25 -3.42
N LYS A 285 2.37 -27.13 -3.99
CA LYS A 285 3.12 -25.86 -4.09
C LYS A 285 3.43 -25.20 -2.75
N LEU A 286 2.54 -25.35 -1.77
CA LEU A 286 2.67 -24.74 -0.45
C LEU A 286 3.36 -25.66 0.56
N ARG A 287 3.55 -26.94 0.23
CA ARG A 287 4.23 -27.92 1.08
C ARG A 287 5.62 -27.40 1.44
N ASN A 288 5.98 -27.50 2.72
CA ASN A 288 7.26 -27.08 3.29
C ASN A 288 7.55 -25.57 3.21
N LYS A 289 6.63 -24.73 2.73
CA LYS A 289 6.81 -23.27 2.77
C LYS A 289 6.50 -22.72 4.16
N THR A 290 7.31 -21.75 4.58
CA THR A 290 7.05 -20.87 5.72
C THR A 290 6.73 -19.47 5.20
N PHE A 291 5.83 -18.78 5.89
CA PHE A 291 5.39 -17.45 5.47
C PHE A 291 5.73 -16.41 6.53
N GLN A 292 6.13 -15.22 6.09
CA GLN A 292 6.50 -14.10 6.98
C GLN A 292 5.28 -13.34 7.50
N THR A 293 4.13 -13.50 6.83
CA THR A 293 2.89 -12.80 7.12
C THR A 293 1.76 -13.83 7.18
N PRO A 294 0.66 -13.57 7.90
CA PRO A 294 -0.48 -14.47 7.93
C PRO A 294 -1.02 -14.80 6.53
N ILE A 295 -1.15 -16.10 6.25
CA ILE A 295 -1.69 -16.61 4.98
C ILE A 295 -3.02 -17.29 5.24
N GLY A 296 -4.06 -16.82 4.55
CA GLY A 296 -5.37 -17.43 4.48
C GLY A 296 -5.51 -18.35 3.28
N ILE A 297 -6.27 -19.41 3.43
CA ILE A 297 -6.69 -20.28 2.32
C ILE A 297 -8.17 -20.02 2.04
N SER A 298 -8.47 -19.35 0.93
CA SER A 298 -9.84 -19.13 0.48
C SER A 298 -10.35 -20.39 -0.22
N ILE A 299 -11.42 -20.99 0.31
CA ILE A 299 -12.04 -22.22 -0.16
C ILE A 299 -13.43 -21.92 -0.72
N GLY A 300 -13.77 -22.53 -1.85
CA GLY A 300 -15.08 -22.43 -2.47
C GLY A 300 -15.49 -23.75 -3.11
N LYS A 301 -16.75 -23.78 -3.58
CA LYS A 301 -17.27 -24.90 -4.37
C LYS A 301 -16.62 -24.91 -5.75
N THR A 302 -16.19 -26.08 -6.21
CA THR A 302 -15.76 -26.29 -7.60
C THR A 302 -16.85 -25.80 -8.57
N ASN A 303 -16.45 -24.99 -9.55
CA ASN A 303 -17.35 -24.49 -10.57
C ASN A 303 -17.52 -25.54 -11.68
N SER A 304 -18.49 -26.44 -11.50
CA SER A 304 -18.76 -27.53 -12.42
C SER A 304 -20.27 -27.77 -12.53
N THR A 305 -20.75 -28.02 -13.75
CA THR A 305 -22.14 -28.44 -14.02
C THR A 305 -22.46 -29.81 -13.43
N LYS A 306 -21.44 -30.62 -13.12
CA LYS A 306 -21.58 -31.92 -12.44
C LYS A 306 -21.86 -31.82 -10.94
N ILE A 307 -21.66 -30.64 -10.34
CA ILE A 307 -21.94 -30.38 -8.92
C ILE A 307 -23.13 -29.43 -8.86
N ASN A 308 -24.33 -30.00 -8.99
CA ASN A 308 -25.56 -29.24 -9.18
C ASN A 308 -26.53 -29.34 -8.00
N THR A 309 -26.29 -30.24 -7.03
CA THR A 309 -27.10 -30.31 -5.80
C THR A 309 -26.42 -29.63 -4.61
N GLN A 310 -27.24 -29.19 -3.65
CA GLN A 310 -26.75 -28.59 -2.39
C GLN A 310 -25.83 -29.54 -1.62
N LYS A 311 -26.17 -30.84 -1.57
CA LYS A 311 -25.41 -31.87 -0.86
C LYS A 311 -24.03 -32.10 -1.50
N GLU A 312 -23.95 -32.13 -2.82
CA GLU A 312 -22.68 -32.25 -3.54
C GLU A 312 -21.82 -31.01 -3.36
N GLY A 313 -22.41 -29.82 -3.41
CA GLY A 313 -21.70 -28.56 -3.16
C GLY A 313 -21.08 -28.50 -1.78
N ILE A 314 -21.82 -28.93 -0.73
CA ILE A 314 -21.29 -29.07 0.63
C ILE A 314 -20.16 -30.09 0.66
N ARG A 315 -20.36 -31.29 0.09
CA ARG A 315 -19.35 -32.35 0.06
C ARG A 315 -18.05 -31.87 -0.58
N ASP A 316 -18.12 -31.11 -1.68
CA ASP A 316 -16.97 -30.59 -2.40
C ASP A 316 -16.14 -29.60 -1.57
N ILE A 317 -16.82 -28.65 -0.89
CA ILE A 317 -16.17 -27.70 0.02
C ILE A 317 -15.48 -28.45 1.17
N ILE A 318 -16.19 -29.41 1.79
CA ILE A 318 -15.69 -30.19 2.93
C ILE A 318 -14.48 -31.02 2.54
N GLU A 319 -14.45 -31.60 1.35
CA GLU A 319 -13.29 -32.35 0.86
C GLU A 319 -12.06 -31.44 0.71
N THR A 320 -12.24 -30.19 0.27
CA THR A 320 -11.16 -29.20 0.21
C THR A 320 -10.58 -28.92 1.59
N PHE A 321 -11.44 -28.68 2.60
CA PHE A 321 -10.99 -28.51 3.98
C PHE A 321 -10.20 -29.72 4.49
N LYS A 322 -10.72 -30.94 4.28
CA LYS A 322 -10.05 -32.19 4.70
C LYS A 322 -8.67 -32.32 4.06
N LYS A 323 -8.52 -32.03 2.77
CA LYS A 323 -7.23 -32.07 2.07
C LYS A 323 -6.22 -31.12 2.71
N PHE A 324 -6.59 -29.87 2.97
CA PHE A 324 -5.68 -28.91 3.59
C PHE A 324 -5.32 -29.27 5.04
N GLU A 325 -6.30 -29.69 5.86
CA GLU A 325 -6.02 -30.08 7.25
C GLU A 325 -5.11 -31.32 7.32
N ARG A 326 -5.32 -32.33 6.45
CA ARG A 326 -4.43 -33.51 6.34
C ARG A 326 -3.03 -33.14 5.87
N SER A 327 -2.91 -32.18 4.96
CA SER A 327 -1.62 -31.78 4.37
C SER A 327 -0.66 -31.07 5.33
N LYS A 328 -1.17 -30.54 6.44
CA LYS A 328 -0.41 -29.73 7.42
C LYS A 328 0.29 -28.50 6.81
N VAL A 329 -0.18 -27.96 5.69
CA VAL A 329 0.30 -26.67 5.15
C VAL A 329 0.19 -25.58 6.23
N LYS A 330 1.29 -24.86 6.48
CA LYS A 330 1.41 -23.84 7.55
C LYS A 330 0.69 -22.52 7.19
N HIS A 331 -0.63 -22.54 7.16
CA HIS A 331 -1.47 -21.37 6.94
C HIS A 331 -2.16 -20.93 8.25
N SER A 332 -2.58 -19.67 8.32
CA SER A 332 -3.05 -19.01 9.54
C SER A 332 -4.57 -19.06 9.73
N TYR A 333 -5.34 -18.99 8.64
CA TYR A 333 -6.81 -19.00 8.68
C TYR A 333 -7.42 -19.57 7.40
N TYR A 334 -8.71 -19.90 7.46
CA TYR A 334 -9.50 -20.19 6.27
C TYR A 334 -10.42 -19.03 5.94
N GLU A 335 -10.57 -18.76 4.65
CA GLU A 335 -11.65 -17.94 4.12
C GLU A 335 -12.65 -18.88 3.43
N LEU A 336 -13.88 -18.97 3.91
CA LEU A 336 -14.95 -19.72 3.25
C LEU A 336 -15.71 -18.78 2.32
N ASN A 337 -15.47 -18.90 1.02
CA ASN A 337 -16.02 -18.00 0.01
C ASN A 337 -17.34 -18.56 -0.55
N ILE A 338 -18.45 -18.03 -0.03
CA ILE A 338 -19.81 -18.39 -0.45
C ILE A 338 -20.43 -17.38 -1.43
N SER A 339 -19.70 -16.32 -1.79
CA SER A 339 -20.29 -15.12 -2.42
C SER A 339 -19.85 -14.85 -3.85
N CYS A 340 -19.20 -15.80 -4.51
CA CYS A 340 -18.80 -15.62 -5.91
C CYS A 340 -20.04 -15.59 -6.82
N PRO A 341 -20.23 -14.52 -7.59
CA PRO A 341 -21.40 -14.37 -8.44
C PRO A 341 -21.27 -15.08 -9.80
N ASN A 342 -20.10 -15.65 -10.10
CA ASN A 342 -19.73 -16.16 -11.42
C ASN A 342 -19.72 -17.70 -11.46
N LEU A 343 -20.37 -18.37 -10.51
CA LEU A 343 -20.47 -19.83 -10.46
C LEU A 343 -21.70 -20.31 -11.23
N PHE A 344 -21.60 -21.47 -11.88
CA PHE A 344 -22.72 -22.12 -12.54
C PHE A 344 -23.61 -22.87 -11.56
N GLY A 345 -24.86 -23.08 -11.98
CA GLY A 345 -25.85 -23.88 -11.29
C GLY A 345 -26.60 -23.11 -10.20
N SER A 346 -27.49 -23.82 -9.52
CA SER A 346 -28.41 -23.28 -8.51
C SER A 346 -27.88 -23.38 -7.07
N VAL A 347 -26.71 -24.01 -6.86
CA VAL A 347 -26.14 -24.21 -5.52
C VAL A 347 -25.75 -22.87 -4.92
N THR A 348 -26.46 -22.48 -3.87
CA THR A 348 -26.25 -21.22 -3.15
C THR A 348 -26.30 -21.44 -1.65
N PHE A 349 -25.48 -20.67 -0.92
CA PHE A 349 -25.44 -20.65 0.55
C PHE A 349 -25.98 -19.34 1.12
N TYR A 350 -26.76 -18.59 0.34
CA TYR A 350 -27.44 -17.39 0.82
C TYR A 350 -28.68 -17.69 1.67
N PRO A 351 -29.54 -18.67 1.31
CA PRO A 351 -30.66 -19.03 2.15
C PRO A 351 -30.18 -19.52 3.53
N PRO A 352 -30.79 -19.06 4.65
CA PRO A 352 -30.36 -19.41 6.00
C PRO A 352 -30.26 -20.92 6.27
N LYS A 353 -31.18 -21.72 5.69
CA LYS A 353 -31.16 -23.19 5.79
C LYS A 353 -29.91 -23.78 5.13
N ASN A 354 -29.64 -23.42 3.87
CA ASN A 354 -28.48 -23.92 3.12
C ASN A 354 -27.15 -23.55 3.80
N LEU A 355 -27.06 -22.34 4.36
CA LEU A 355 -25.90 -21.89 5.12
C LEU A 355 -25.74 -22.70 6.41
N ARG A 356 -26.82 -22.93 7.15
CA ARG A 356 -26.81 -23.77 8.37
C ARG A 356 -26.36 -25.18 8.07
N ASP A 357 -26.85 -25.79 6.98
CA ASP A 357 -26.47 -27.14 6.57
C ASP A 357 -24.97 -27.22 6.27
N LEU A 358 -24.40 -26.24 5.55
CA LEU A 358 -22.97 -26.16 5.29
C LEU A 358 -22.17 -26.04 6.59
N LEU A 359 -22.52 -25.08 7.45
CA LEU A 359 -21.76 -24.78 8.67
C LEU A 359 -21.83 -25.93 9.69
N THR A 360 -22.95 -26.65 9.75
CA THR A 360 -23.10 -27.86 10.58
C THR A 360 -22.08 -28.93 10.18
N VAL A 361 -21.81 -29.12 8.89
CA VAL A 361 -20.82 -30.09 8.43
C VAL A 361 -19.39 -29.56 8.60
N VAL A 362 -19.16 -28.25 8.44
CA VAL A 362 -17.85 -27.62 8.70
C VAL A 362 -17.45 -27.75 10.18
N GLU A 363 -18.37 -27.54 11.11
CA GLU A 363 -18.10 -27.64 12.55
C GLU A 363 -17.69 -29.05 12.98
N LYS A 364 -18.26 -30.09 12.35
CA LYS A 364 -17.88 -31.49 12.58
C LYS A 364 -16.43 -31.80 12.20
N LEU A 365 -15.78 -30.96 11.39
CA LEU A 365 -14.36 -31.11 11.06
C LEU A 365 -13.44 -30.71 12.23
N LYS A 366 -13.96 -30.03 13.26
CA LYS A 366 -13.20 -29.59 14.45
C LYS A 366 -11.94 -28.77 14.11
N ILE A 367 -12.00 -27.99 13.03
CA ILE A 367 -10.91 -27.11 12.57
C ILE A 367 -10.54 -26.14 13.69
N LYS A 368 -9.26 -26.10 14.05
CA LYS A 368 -8.73 -25.22 15.12
C LYS A 368 -8.39 -23.82 14.63
N LYS A 369 -8.07 -23.67 13.34
CA LYS A 369 -7.75 -22.37 12.74
C LYS A 369 -9.03 -21.53 12.60
N PRO A 370 -8.96 -20.20 12.77
CA PRO A 370 -10.12 -19.35 12.55
C PRO A 370 -10.63 -19.44 11.11
N ILE A 371 -11.95 -19.44 10.97
CA ILE A 371 -12.64 -19.41 9.68
C ILE A 371 -13.35 -18.06 9.54
N PHE A 372 -13.12 -17.38 8.41
CA PHE A 372 -13.81 -16.16 8.02
C PHE A 372 -14.72 -16.44 6.83
N ILE A 373 -15.97 -16.00 6.87
CA ILE A 373 -16.90 -16.22 5.74
C ILE A 373 -16.92 -14.98 4.85
N LYS A 374 -16.65 -15.14 3.54
CA LYS A 374 -16.73 -14.04 2.57
C LYS A 374 -18.16 -13.87 2.09
N MET A 375 -18.71 -12.69 2.36
CA MET A 375 -20.13 -12.38 2.21
C MET A 375 -20.45 -11.72 0.86
N PRO A 376 -21.68 -11.89 0.33
CA PRO A 376 -22.16 -11.14 -0.84
C PRO A 376 -22.42 -9.67 -0.49
N ILE A 377 -22.48 -8.80 -1.51
CA ILE A 377 -22.81 -7.38 -1.33
C ILE A 377 -24.15 -6.98 -1.96
N GLU A 378 -24.67 -7.80 -2.86
CA GLU A 378 -25.93 -7.57 -3.56
C GLU A 378 -27.18 -7.88 -2.74
N LYS A 379 -27.02 -8.48 -1.55
CA LYS A 379 -28.13 -8.91 -0.70
C LYS A 379 -28.75 -7.74 0.02
N THR A 380 -30.06 -7.83 0.24
CA THR A 380 -30.78 -6.84 1.07
C THR A 380 -30.26 -6.88 2.50
N ASP A 381 -30.46 -5.79 3.25
CA ASP A 381 -30.04 -5.71 4.66
C ASP A 381 -30.67 -6.83 5.50
N LYS A 382 -31.95 -7.17 5.22
CA LYS A 382 -32.66 -8.28 5.87
C LYS A 382 -32.00 -9.62 5.60
N GLU A 383 -31.83 -9.99 4.33
CA GLU A 383 -31.19 -11.27 3.96
C GLU A 383 -29.77 -11.36 4.54
N PHE A 384 -29.01 -10.27 4.50
CA PHE A 384 -27.66 -10.20 5.04
C PHE A 384 -27.63 -10.43 6.56
N LEU A 385 -28.54 -9.80 7.30
CA LEU A 385 -28.68 -10.01 8.75
C LEU A 385 -29.14 -11.43 9.11
N GLU A 386 -30.03 -12.03 8.32
CA GLU A 386 -30.44 -13.42 8.49
C GLU A 386 -29.24 -14.37 8.32
N MET A 387 -28.40 -14.14 7.31
CA MET A 387 -27.15 -14.89 7.12
C MET A 387 -26.22 -14.71 8.33
N LEU A 388 -26.00 -13.48 8.80
CA LEU A 388 -25.17 -13.22 9.99
C LEU A 388 -25.71 -13.90 11.24
N GLY A 389 -27.04 -13.94 11.41
CA GLY A 389 -27.70 -14.62 12.53
C GLY A 389 -27.49 -16.14 12.51
N VAL A 390 -27.31 -16.75 11.34
CA VAL A 390 -26.87 -18.15 11.23
C VAL A 390 -25.39 -18.26 11.59
N ILE A 391 -24.53 -17.44 10.98
CA ILE A 391 -23.07 -17.49 11.16
C ILE A 391 -22.65 -17.34 12.62
N ALA A 392 -23.30 -16.42 13.35
CA ALA A 392 -22.98 -16.12 14.74
C ALA A 392 -23.18 -17.31 15.70
N LYS A 393 -23.98 -18.32 15.31
CA LYS A 393 -24.28 -19.52 16.12
C LYS A 393 -23.24 -20.63 15.99
N PHE A 394 -22.35 -20.57 15.01
CA PHE A 394 -21.31 -21.57 14.78
C PHE A 394 -19.94 -21.06 15.23
N ASN A 395 -18.93 -21.93 15.37
CA ASN A 395 -17.55 -21.53 15.65
C ASN A 395 -16.84 -20.85 14.44
N ILE A 396 -17.37 -19.71 14.00
CA ILE A 396 -16.81 -18.84 12.97
C ILE A 396 -16.17 -17.62 13.63
N ALA A 397 -14.99 -17.23 13.17
CA ALA A 397 -14.22 -16.12 13.74
C ALA A 397 -14.74 -14.76 13.28
N GLY A 398 -15.24 -14.68 12.05
CA GLY A 398 -15.69 -13.42 11.49
C GLY A 398 -16.19 -13.51 10.06
N VAL A 399 -16.41 -12.35 9.46
CA VAL A 399 -16.89 -12.19 8.09
C VAL A 399 -15.99 -11.24 7.31
N ILE A 400 -15.80 -11.53 6.02
CA ILE A 400 -15.18 -10.63 5.06
C ILE A 400 -16.32 -10.00 4.26
N ILE A 401 -16.54 -8.70 4.43
CA ILE A 401 -17.65 -7.98 3.83
C ILE A 401 -17.13 -7.22 2.61
N GLY A 402 -17.48 -7.73 1.44
CA GLY A 402 -17.03 -7.22 0.15
C GLY A 402 -16.77 -8.32 -0.86
N ASN A 403 -17.57 -8.35 -1.92
CA ASN A 403 -17.28 -9.09 -3.15
C ASN A 403 -17.68 -8.20 -4.35
N LEU A 404 -17.93 -8.78 -5.52
CA LEU A 404 -18.24 -8.03 -6.74
C LEU A 404 -19.65 -7.40 -6.70
N GLN A 405 -19.78 -6.22 -7.29
CA GLN A 405 -21.03 -5.51 -7.56
C GLN A 405 -21.69 -6.11 -8.80
N LYS A 406 -22.93 -6.57 -8.64
CA LYS A 406 -23.76 -7.13 -9.73
C LYS A 406 -24.64 -6.09 -10.40
N ASN A 407 -25.01 -5.03 -9.68
CA ASN A 407 -25.87 -4.00 -10.22
C ASN A 407 -25.13 -3.23 -11.33
N ARG A 408 -25.39 -3.59 -12.58
CA ARG A 408 -24.79 -2.97 -13.77
C ARG A 408 -25.20 -1.50 -13.95
N ARG A 409 -26.23 -1.05 -13.23
CA ARG A 409 -26.74 0.33 -13.22
C ARG A 409 -26.24 1.15 -12.02
N ASP A 410 -25.31 0.61 -11.23
CA ASP A 410 -24.70 1.35 -10.11
C ASP A 410 -24.12 2.70 -10.61
N PRO A 411 -24.38 3.82 -9.92
CA PRO A 411 -23.96 5.15 -10.39
C PRO A 411 -22.43 5.33 -10.46
N ALA A 412 -21.65 4.51 -9.76
CA ALA A 412 -20.19 4.52 -9.87
C ALA A 412 -19.68 3.82 -11.15
N LEU A 413 -20.56 3.21 -11.94
CA LEU A 413 -20.24 2.57 -13.21
C LEU A 413 -20.61 3.47 -14.40
N VAL A 414 -19.63 3.70 -15.27
CA VAL A 414 -19.85 4.38 -16.55
C VAL A 414 -20.53 3.42 -17.53
N ARG A 415 -21.74 3.76 -17.97
CA ARG A 415 -22.59 2.89 -18.82
C ARG A 415 -21.89 2.40 -20.08
N SER A 416 -21.13 3.27 -20.76
CA SER A 416 -20.40 2.90 -21.98
C SER A 416 -19.22 1.95 -21.73
N GLU A 417 -18.65 1.91 -20.52
CA GLU A 417 -17.64 0.91 -20.16
C GLU A 417 -18.28 -0.43 -19.83
N VAL A 418 -19.43 -0.40 -19.13
CA VAL A 418 -20.22 -1.59 -18.77
C VAL A 418 -20.77 -2.30 -20.00
N ALA A 419 -21.22 -1.54 -21.02
CA ALA A 419 -21.80 -2.09 -22.25
C ALA A 419 -20.84 -2.98 -23.05
N LYS A 420 -19.52 -2.89 -22.81
CA LYS A 420 -18.49 -3.69 -23.48
C LYS A 420 -18.44 -5.16 -23.02
N PHE A 421 -19.12 -5.49 -21.93
CA PHE A 421 -19.06 -6.82 -21.32
C PHE A 421 -20.48 -7.33 -21.11
N HIS A 422 -20.88 -8.46 -21.70
CA HIS A 422 -22.21 -9.02 -21.41
C HIS A 422 -22.23 -9.81 -20.10
N GLU A 423 -21.09 -10.45 -19.79
CA GLU A 423 -20.91 -11.30 -18.62
C GLU A 423 -20.03 -10.65 -17.55
N GLY A 424 -20.03 -11.26 -16.37
CA GLY A 424 -19.18 -10.87 -15.25
C GLY A 424 -19.73 -9.73 -14.39
N ASN A 425 -19.00 -9.46 -13.30
CA ASN A 425 -19.40 -8.54 -12.24
C ASN A 425 -18.24 -7.61 -11.86
N PHE A 426 -18.53 -6.53 -11.12
CA PHE A 426 -17.61 -5.38 -11.02
C PHE A 426 -16.91 -5.28 -9.66
N SER A 427 -15.61 -5.02 -9.67
CA SER A 427 -14.81 -4.71 -8.47
C SER A 427 -14.50 -3.21 -8.37
N GLY A 428 -13.67 -2.79 -7.42
CA GLY A 428 -13.22 -1.38 -7.35
C GLY A 428 -14.27 -0.45 -6.75
N LYS A 429 -14.27 0.82 -7.15
CA LYS A 429 -15.10 1.88 -6.54
C LYS A 429 -16.61 1.58 -6.46
N PRO A 430 -17.24 0.90 -7.43
CA PRO A 430 -18.66 0.51 -7.33
C PRO A 430 -19.01 -0.38 -6.12
N THR A 431 -18.02 -1.07 -5.54
CA THR A 431 -18.24 -1.88 -4.33
C THR A 431 -18.15 -1.07 -3.02
N PHE A 432 -17.60 0.16 -3.06
CA PHE A 432 -17.21 0.91 -1.87
C PHE A 432 -18.41 1.24 -0.96
N LYS A 433 -19.44 1.89 -1.53
CA LYS A 433 -20.61 2.34 -0.78
C LYS A 433 -21.34 1.18 -0.10
N ARG A 434 -21.73 0.17 -0.90
CA ARG A 434 -22.52 -0.96 -0.38
C ARG A 434 -21.74 -1.81 0.61
N SER A 435 -20.44 -2.04 0.39
CA SER A 435 -19.63 -2.77 1.37
C SER A 435 -19.50 -2.01 2.69
N ASN A 436 -19.40 -0.68 2.67
CA ASN A 436 -19.35 0.15 3.87
C ASN A 436 -20.68 0.11 4.66
N GLU A 437 -21.82 0.19 3.98
CA GLU A 437 -23.15 0.03 4.60
C GLU A 437 -23.27 -1.31 5.32
N LEU A 438 -22.86 -2.41 4.67
CA LEU A 438 -22.91 -3.75 5.25
C LEU A 438 -21.91 -3.96 6.39
N ILE A 439 -20.72 -3.34 6.33
CA ILE A 439 -19.75 -3.32 7.44
C ILE A 439 -20.38 -2.66 8.67
N LYS A 440 -20.98 -1.48 8.49
CA LYS A 440 -21.68 -0.73 9.54
C LYS A 440 -22.80 -1.58 10.15
N LEU A 441 -23.62 -2.19 9.30
CA LEU A 441 -24.74 -3.03 9.71
C LEU A 441 -24.29 -4.27 10.51
N ALA A 442 -23.26 -4.96 10.04
CA ALA A 442 -22.68 -6.12 10.72
C ALA A 442 -22.10 -5.74 12.08
N TYR A 443 -21.38 -4.61 12.15
CA TYR A 443 -20.77 -4.15 13.39
C TYR A 443 -21.81 -3.80 14.44
N LYS A 444 -22.88 -3.06 14.08
CA LYS A 444 -23.99 -2.72 14.99
C LYS A 444 -24.61 -3.93 15.68
N LYS A 445 -24.75 -5.04 14.96
CA LYS A 445 -25.51 -6.20 15.43
C LYS A 445 -24.62 -7.30 16.01
N TYR A 446 -23.39 -7.45 15.54
CA TYR A 446 -22.56 -8.64 15.81
C TYR A 446 -21.10 -8.34 16.18
N SER A 447 -20.70 -7.10 16.47
CA SER A 447 -19.30 -6.76 16.81
C SER A 447 -18.74 -7.54 18.01
N LYS A 448 -19.57 -7.88 19.00
CA LYS A 448 -19.17 -8.69 20.17
C LYS A 448 -18.85 -10.15 19.82
N ARG A 449 -19.33 -10.63 18.66
CA ARG A 449 -19.22 -12.05 18.26
C ARG A 449 -18.33 -12.26 17.03
N LEU A 450 -18.39 -11.37 16.05
CA LEU A 450 -17.76 -11.57 14.75
C LEU A 450 -16.76 -10.46 14.46
N VAL A 451 -15.53 -10.86 14.14
CA VAL A 451 -14.55 -9.95 13.52
C VAL A 451 -15.02 -9.58 12.13
N ILE A 452 -14.83 -8.32 11.73
CA ILE A 452 -15.18 -7.85 10.38
C ILE A 452 -13.90 -7.48 9.62
N ILE A 453 -13.73 -8.06 8.44
CA ILE A 453 -12.70 -7.68 7.48
C ILE A 453 -13.38 -6.95 6.33
N GLY A 454 -13.03 -5.68 6.10
CA GLY A 454 -13.62 -4.86 5.06
C GLY A 454 -12.93 -5.05 3.70
N CYS A 455 -13.68 -5.39 2.66
CA CYS A 455 -13.15 -5.58 1.31
C CYS A 455 -13.92 -4.74 0.28
N GLY A 456 -13.24 -4.25 -0.75
CA GLY A 456 -13.85 -3.58 -1.90
C GLY A 456 -13.76 -2.05 -1.89
N GLY A 457 -13.34 -1.47 -3.02
CA GLY A 457 -13.36 -0.03 -3.24
C GLY A 457 -12.25 0.78 -2.55
N ILE A 458 -11.18 0.13 -2.07
CA ILE A 458 -10.07 0.80 -1.37
C ILE A 458 -8.99 1.23 -2.36
N PHE A 459 -8.81 2.54 -2.52
CA PHE A 459 -7.82 3.18 -3.40
C PHE A 459 -6.91 4.16 -2.64
N SER A 460 -7.15 4.38 -1.35
CA SER A 460 -6.38 5.30 -0.54
C SER A 460 -6.49 4.99 0.96
N ALA A 461 -5.73 5.71 1.77
CA ALA A 461 -5.79 5.59 3.23
C ALA A 461 -7.15 6.02 3.79
N GLU A 462 -7.77 7.04 3.19
CA GLU A 462 -9.12 7.51 3.49
C GLU A 462 -10.15 6.39 3.33
N ASP A 463 -10.10 5.68 2.20
CA ASP A 463 -11.03 4.58 1.94
C ASP A 463 -10.88 3.44 2.96
N ALA A 464 -9.64 3.09 3.31
CA ALA A 464 -9.34 2.08 4.32
C ALA A 464 -9.83 2.53 5.71
N TYR A 465 -9.54 3.78 6.07
CA TYR A 465 -9.92 4.33 7.37
C TYR A 465 -11.44 4.46 7.52
N ALA A 466 -12.16 4.83 6.45
CA ALA A 466 -13.61 4.84 6.45
C ALA A 466 -14.19 3.45 6.80
N LYS A 467 -13.64 2.37 6.23
CA LYS A 467 -14.06 1.00 6.58
C LYS A 467 -13.77 0.67 8.05
N ILE A 468 -12.62 1.09 8.55
CA ILE A 468 -12.22 0.87 9.95
C ILE A 468 -13.19 1.59 10.89
N LYS A 469 -13.46 2.89 10.65
CA LYS A 469 -14.42 3.68 11.44
C LYS A 469 -15.83 3.12 11.43
N LEU A 470 -16.21 2.39 10.38
CA LEU A 470 -17.50 1.70 10.29
C LEU A 470 -17.52 0.31 10.95
N GLY A 471 -16.38 -0.18 11.44
CA GLY A 471 -16.31 -1.41 12.23
C GLY A 471 -15.39 -2.51 11.69
N ALA A 472 -14.71 -2.30 10.57
CA ALA A 472 -13.73 -3.27 10.08
C ALA A 472 -12.46 -3.26 10.95
N SER A 473 -12.00 -4.43 11.40
CA SER A 473 -10.73 -4.56 12.13
C SER A 473 -9.53 -4.71 11.19
N LEU A 474 -9.75 -5.24 9.99
CA LEU A 474 -8.76 -5.39 8.93
C LEU A 474 -9.40 -5.01 7.59
N VAL A 475 -8.58 -4.74 6.58
CA VAL A 475 -9.05 -4.45 5.23
C VAL A 475 -8.36 -5.29 4.15
N GLN A 476 -9.05 -5.55 3.05
CA GLN A 476 -8.52 -6.26 1.89
C GLN A 476 -8.73 -5.46 0.59
N LEU A 477 -7.74 -5.50 -0.30
CA LEU A 477 -7.81 -4.82 -1.61
C LEU A 477 -7.18 -5.62 -2.74
N ILE A 478 -7.63 -5.34 -3.96
CA ILE A 478 -6.99 -5.74 -5.23
C ILE A 478 -7.03 -4.56 -6.19
N THR A 479 -8.24 -4.08 -6.52
CA THR A 479 -8.43 -3.13 -7.61
C THR A 479 -7.68 -1.81 -7.41
N GLY A 480 -7.66 -1.28 -6.18
CA GLY A 480 -6.89 -0.07 -5.87
C GLY A 480 -5.41 -0.21 -6.26
N MET A 481 -4.79 -1.34 -5.96
CA MET A 481 -3.37 -1.60 -6.30
C MET A 481 -3.15 -1.62 -7.82
N ILE A 482 -4.10 -2.13 -8.60
CA ILE A 482 -4.00 -2.16 -10.07
C ILE A 482 -4.06 -0.75 -10.67
N PHE A 483 -4.80 0.17 -10.04
CA PHE A 483 -4.98 1.53 -10.54
C PHE A 483 -3.96 2.53 -10.00
N GLN A 484 -3.53 2.34 -8.75
CA GLN A 484 -2.63 3.23 -8.04
C GLN A 484 -1.18 2.76 -8.10
N GLY A 485 -0.95 1.44 -8.15
CA GLY A 485 0.35 0.78 -8.10
C GLY A 485 0.60 0.02 -6.79
N PRO A 486 1.64 -0.85 -6.73
CA PRO A 486 1.96 -1.66 -5.55
C PRO A 486 2.36 -0.84 -4.31
N GLN A 487 2.83 0.39 -4.49
CA GLN A 487 3.18 1.29 -3.39
C GLN A 487 1.96 1.75 -2.57
N LEU A 488 0.73 1.57 -3.10
CA LEU A 488 -0.51 1.95 -2.42
C LEU A 488 -0.60 1.36 -1.01
N ILE A 489 -0.10 0.15 -0.80
CA ILE A 489 -0.18 -0.53 0.50
C ILE A 489 0.59 0.27 1.57
N ALA A 490 1.81 0.73 1.23
CA ALA A 490 2.60 1.57 2.11
C ALA A 490 1.94 2.95 2.33
N GLN A 491 1.39 3.54 1.27
CA GLN A 491 0.65 4.81 1.35
C GLN A 491 -0.57 4.70 2.27
N ILE A 492 -1.30 3.58 2.23
CA ILE A 492 -2.41 3.31 3.14
C ILE A 492 -1.90 3.23 4.58
N ASN A 493 -0.85 2.45 4.86
CA ASN A 493 -0.35 2.29 6.22
C ASN A 493 0.16 3.62 6.83
N TYR A 494 0.97 4.41 6.11
CA TYR A 494 1.35 5.75 6.61
C TYR A 494 0.13 6.67 6.78
N GLY A 495 -0.77 6.69 5.80
CA GLY A 495 -1.97 7.51 5.88
C GLY A 495 -2.94 7.08 6.98
N LEU A 496 -2.93 5.83 7.41
CA LEU A 496 -3.68 5.35 8.57
C LEU A 496 -3.07 5.87 9.87
N ILE A 497 -1.74 5.78 10.04
CA ILE A 497 -1.04 6.30 11.23
C ILE A 497 -1.36 7.79 11.41
N GLU A 498 -1.25 8.58 10.34
CA GLU A 498 -1.61 10.01 10.37
C GLU A 498 -3.05 10.29 10.79
N ARG A 499 -3.99 9.48 10.33
CA ARG A 499 -5.41 9.65 10.65
C ARG A 499 -5.69 9.32 12.10
N LEU A 500 -5.08 8.25 12.59
CA LEU A 500 -5.14 7.88 14.00
C LEU A 500 -4.58 9.01 14.86
N GLU A 501 -3.38 9.52 14.54
CA GLU A 501 -2.77 10.66 15.24
C GLU A 501 -3.67 11.91 15.20
N LYS A 502 -4.27 12.21 14.04
CA LYS A 502 -5.16 13.37 13.86
C LYS A 502 -6.43 13.26 14.70
N ASP A 503 -6.99 12.07 14.81
CA ASP A 503 -8.22 11.81 15.55
C ASP A 503 -7.94 11.50 17.04
N GLY A 504 -6.68 11.60 17.48
CA GLY A 504 -6.27 11.44 18.88
C GLY A 504 -6.14 9.98 19.34
N PHE A 505 -6.14 9.03 18.42
CA PHE A 505 -5.97 7.62 18.71
C PHE A 505 -4.48 7.22 18.78
N THR A 506 -4.15 6.38 19.74
CA THR A 506 -2.80 5.80 19.91
C THR A 506 -2.69 4.40 19.29
N HIS A 507 -3.81 3.80 18.92
CA HIS A 507 -3.85 2.47 18.32
C HIS A 507 -5.08 2.29 17.43
N ILE A 508 -4.91 1.60 16.30
CA ILE A 508 -5.96 1.43 15.29
C ILE A 508 -7.25 0.79 15.83
N SER A 509 -7.16 -0.06 16.86
CA SER A 509 -8.35 -0.67 17.49
C SER A 509 -9.31 0.35 18.08
N GLN A 510 -8.83 1.52 18.51
CA GLN A 510 -9.67 2.59 19.05
C GLN A 510 -10.52 3.26 17.98
N ALA A 511 -10.07 3.22 16.71
CA ALA A 511 -10.84 3.74 15.59
C ALA A 511 -11.87 2.74 15.05
N VAL A 512 -11.85 1.47 15.48
CA VAL A 512 -12.77 0.45 14.95
C VAL A 512 -14.19 0.73 15.42
N GLY A 513 -15.06 1.14 14.50
CA GLY A 513 -16.48 1.31 14.76
C GLY A 513 -16.91 2.66 15.33
N VAL A 514 -16.03 3.65 15.41
CA VAL A 514 -16.32 4.99 15.99
C VAL A 514 -17.38 5.80 15.24
N GLU A 515 -17.71 5.46 13.98
CA GLU A 515 -18.76 6.11 13.17
C GLU A 515 -19.98 5.21 12.92
N THR A 516 -20.14 4.18 13.74
CA THR A 516 -21.19 3.17 13.56
C THR A 516 -22.53 3.62 14.11
#